data_AF-A0A2H3CSJ9-F1
#
_entry.id   AF-A0A2H3CSJ9-F1
#
_cell.length_a   1.000
_cell.length_b   1.000
_cell.length_c   1.000
_cell.angle_alpha   90.00
_cell.angle_beta   90.00
_cell.angle_gamma   90.00
#
_symmetry.space_group_name_H-M   'P 1'
#
loop_
_entity.id
_entity.type
_entity.pdbx_description
1 polymer ?
#
loop_
_entity_poly.entity_id
_entity_poly.type
_entity_poly.pdbx_seq_one_letter_code
_entity_poly.pdbx_strand_id
1 'polypeptide(L)'
;LTSNDLPLQTERLQLEGLIDESLEFVSSMQERVSKARAVLNELLKEQRSVKNMVESCKTIIRPIRKVPEDIVREIFLTLLVAKEEGKDSLNKRFAPLVVSQVCRDWRNIALSMSQLW
;
A
#
# COMPACT_ATOMS: atom_id res chain seq x y z
N LEU A 1 -46.08 -24.25 -12.66
CA LEU A 1 -47.17 -23.29 -12.36
C LEU A 1 -48.12 -23.28 -13.56
N THR A 2 -49.01 -24.24 -13.63
CA THR A 2 -49.94 -24.47 -14.76
C THR A 2 -51.36 -24.65 -14.24
N SER A 3 -51.81 -23.76 -13.35
CA SER A 3 -53.22 -23.57 -13.03
C SER A 3 -53.44 -22.08 -12.75
N ASN A 4 -54.51 -21.54 -13.33
CA ASN A 4 -55.03 -20.18 -13.13
C ASN A 4 -56.16 -20.17 -12.08
N ASP A 5 -56.32 -21.24 -11.30
CA ASP A 5 -57.33 -21.31 -10.25
C ASP A 5 -56.89 -20.51 -9.02
N LEU A 6 -57.84 -19.85 -8.37
CA LEU A 6 -57.60 -19.16 -7.10
C LEU A 6 -57.11 -20.19 -6.07
N PRO A 7 -55.96 -19.96 -5.40
CA PRO A 7 -55.43 -20.90 -4.43
C PRO A 7 -56.43 -21.14 -3.31
N LEU A 8 -56.57 -22.40 -2.90
CA LEU A 8 -57.43 -22.77 -1.77
C LEU A 8 -56.93 -22.06 -0.50
N GLN A 9 -57.86 -21.69 0.39
CA GLN A 9 -57.53 -20.92 1.60
C GLN A 9 -56.41 -21.57 2.45
N THR A 10 -56.35 -22.91 2.46
CA THR A 10 -55.28 -23.69 3.10
C THR A 10 -53.92 -23.51 2.43
N GLU A 11 -53.86 -23.47 1.09
CA GLU A 11 -52.61 -23.24 0.35
C GLU A 11 -52.08 -21.84 0.61
N ARG A 12 -52.98 -20.86 0.73
CA ARG A 12 -52.60 -19.48 1.05
C ARG A 12 -51.95 -19.36 2.44
N LEU A 13 -52.54 -20.00 3.46
CA LEU A 13 -51.99 -20.02 4.82
C LEU A 13 -50.63 -20.74 4.88
N GLN A 14 -50.45 -21.81 4.10
CA GLN A 14 -49.18 -22.52 4.00
C GLN A 14 -48.10 -21.66 3.36
N LEU A 15 -48.43 -20.93 2.29
CA LEU A 15 -47.51 -20.01 1.62
C LEU A 15 -47.12 -18.84 2.53
N GLU A 16 -48.08 -18.27 3.26
CA GLU A 16 -47.82 -17.19 4.24
C GLU A 16 -46.86 -17.66 5.34
N GLY A 17 -47.08 -18.85 5.91
CA GLY A 17 -46.16 -19.41 6.92
C GLY A 17 -44.75 -19.69 6.37
N LEU A 18 -44.64 -20.16 5.13
CA LEU A 18 -43.37 -20.37 4.44
C LEU A 18 -42.62 -19.05 4.18
N ILE A 19 -43.35 -17.98 3.86
CA ILE A 19 -42.79 -16.64 3.68
C ILE A 19 -42.23 -16.12 5.01
N ASP A 20 -43.00 -16.25 6.10
CA ASP A 20 -42.56 -15.81 7.43
C ASP A 20 -41.30 -16.57 7.88
N GLU A 21 -41.27 -17.90 7.75
CA GLU A 21 -40.08 -18.71 8.06
C GLU A 21 -38.86 -18.30 7.20
N SER A 22 -39.09 -18.05 5.91
CA SER A 22 -38.04 -17.61 4.99
C SER A 22 -37.49 -16.23 5.37
N LEU A 23 -38.34 -15.31 5.81
CA LEU A 23 -37.94 -13.96 6.24
C LEU A 23 -37.11 -14.01 7.53
N GLU A 24 -37.48 -14.86 8.48
CA GLU A 24 -36.69 -15.10 9.69
C GLU A 24 -35.30 -15.68 9.36
N PHE A 25 -35.25 -16.63 8.42
CA PHE A 25 -33.99 -17.20 7.97
C PHE A 25 -33.08 -16.18 7.29
N VAL A 26 -33.64 -15.33 6.42
CA VAL A 26 -32.90 -14.21 5.79
C VAL A 26 -32.35 -13.25 6.83
N SER A 27 -33.15 -12.92 7.85
CA SER A 27 -32.72 -12.03 8.94
C SER A 27 -31.56 -12.62 9.74
N SER A 28 -31.62 -13.90 10.07
CA SER A 28 -30.52 -14.63 10.71
C SER A 28 -29.25 -14.67 9.85
N MET A 29 -29.39 -14.91 8.55
CA MET A 29 -28.27 -14.85 7.62
C MET A 29 -27.64 -13.45 7.57
N GLN A 30 -28.47 -12.40 7.52
CA GLN A 30 -28.00 -11.02 7.48
C GLN A 30 -27.24 -10.64 8.76
N GLU A 31 -27.68 -11.12 9.93
CA GLU A 31 -26.97 -10.93 11.19
C GLU A 31 -25.59 -11.60 11.16
N ARG A 32 -25.52 -12.85 10.68
CA ARG A 32 -24.25 -13.58 10.54
C ARG A 32 -23.29 -12.89 9.58
N VAL A 33 -23.79 -12.40 8.45
CA VAL A 33 -22.99 -11.61 7.49
C VAL A 33 -22.47 -10.33 8.14
N SER A 34 -23.31 -9.64 8.92
CA SER A 34 -22.93 -8.40 9.60
C SER A 34 -21.83 -8.65 10.64
N LYS A 35 -21.96 -9.71 11.44
CA LYS A 35 -20.93 -10.13 12.42
C LYS A 35 -19.61 -10.48 11.72
N ALA A 36 -19.66 -11.28 10.65
CA ALA A 36 -18.46 -11.66 9.90
C ALA A 36 -17.76 -10.43 9.29
N ARG A 37 -18.53 -9.47 8.76
CA ARG A 37 -17.99 -8.21 8.21
C ARG A 37 -17.35 -7.34 9.28
N ALA A 38 -17.91 -7.28 10.48
CA ALA A 38 -17.32 -6.55 11.61
C ALA A 38 -15.94 -7.14 11.97
N VAL A 39 -15.84 -8.47 12.11
CA VAL A 39 -14.57 -9.16 12.38
C VAL A 39 -13.54 -8.90 11.28
N LEU A 40 -13.95 -9.01 10.02
CA LEU A 40 -13.08 -8.72 8.88
C LEU A 40 -12.54 -7.29 8.91
N ASN A 41 -13.39 -6.31 9.22
CA ASN A 41 -12.99 -4.91 9.27
C ASN A 41 -11.96 -4.63 10.38
N GLU A 42 -12.12 -5.24 11.55
CA GLU A 42 -11.14 -5.11 12.63
C GLU A 42 -9.80 -5.75 12.24
N LEU A 43 -9.80 -6.95 11.66
CA LEU A 43 -8.57 -7.59 11.18
C LEU A 43 -7.85 -6.77 10.10
N LEU A 44 -8.60 -6.16 9.16
CA LEU A 44 -8.01 -5.27 8.15
C LEU A 44 -7.41 -4.00 8.76
N LYS A 45 -8.03 -3.46 9.81
CA LYS A 45 -7.53 -2.31 10.55
C LYS A 45 -6.23 -2.65 11.28
N GLU A 46 -6.17 -3.79 11.96
CA GLU A 46 -4.96 -4.29 12.60
C GLU A 46 -3.84 -4.53 11.59
N GLN A 47 -4.14 -5.21 10.48
CA GLN A 47 -3.18 -5.44 9.40
C GLN A 47 -2.60 -4.13 8.86
N ARG A 48 -3.45 -3.12 8.65
CA ARG A 48 -3.01 -1.80 8.18
C ARG A 48 -2.10 -1.12 9.20
N SER A 49 -2.44 -1.19 10.48
CA SER A 49 -1.63 -0.63 11.57
C SER A 49 -0.23 -1.25 11.59
N VAL A 50 -0.14 -2.58 11.57
CA VAL A 50 1.13 -3.32 11.56
C VAL A 50 1.95 -2.97 10.31
N LYS A 51 1.31 -2.92 9.14
CA LYS A 51 2.01 -2.56 7.89
C LYS A 51 2.60 -1.15 7.96
N ASN A 52 1.84 -0.18 8.50
CA ASN A 52 2.32 1.19 8.68
C ASN A 52 3.50 1.24 9.65
N MET A 53 3.43 0.52 10.77
CA MET A 53 4.54 0.42 11.72
C MET A 53 5.80 -0.16 11.06
N VAL A 54 5.67 -1.24 10.30
CA VAL A 54 6.79 -1.85 9.57
C VAL A 54 7.42 -0.87 8.57
N GLU A 55 6.62 -0.13 7.80
CA GLU A 55 7.15 0.85 6.84
C GLU A 55 7.83 2.04 7.54
N SER A 56 7.33 2.48 8.70
CA SER A 56 8.00 3.46 9.56
C SER A 56 9.34 2.95 10.06
N CYS A 57 9.39 1.71 10.59
CA CYS A 57 10.63 1.08 11.02
C CYS A 57 11.62 0.93 9.87
N LYS A 58 11.19 0.48 8.68
CA LYS A 58 12.05 0.42 7.49
C LYS A 58 12.59 1.79 7.12
N THR A 59 11.78 2.84 7.25
CA THR A 59 12.23 4.21 6.99
C THR A 59 13.32 4.64 7.97
N ILE A 60 13.15 4.31 9.25
CA ILE A 60 14.14 4.61 10.31
C ILE A 60 15.41 3.77 10.13
N ILE A 61 15.29 2.49 9.76
CA ILE A 61 16.43 1.57 9.69
C ILE A 61 17.27 1.81 8.43
N ARG A 62 16.69 2.32 7.33
CA ARG A 62 17.42 2.59 6.08
C ARG A 62 18.54 3.62 6.32
N PRO A 63 19.82 3.19 6.41
CA PRO A 63 20.93 4.05 6.83
C PRO A 63 21.12 5.23 5.88
N ILE A 64 20.79 5.03 4.61
CA ILE A 64 21.02 5.98 3.53
C ILE A 64 20.20 7.28 3.64
N ARG A 65 19.09 7.26 4.40
CA ARG A 65 18.27 8.45 4.71
C ARG A 65 18.70 9.18 5.98
N LYS A 66 19.62 8.59 6.75
CA LYS A 66 20.19 9.18 7.97
C LYS A 66 21.60 9.74 7.75
N VAL A 67 22.14 9.62 6.53
CA VAL A 67 23.44 10.18 6.20
C VAL A 67 23.29 11.71 6.16
N PRO A 68 24.02 12.45 7.00
CA PRO A 68 24.04 13.90 6.98
C PRO A 68 24.44 14.45 5.59
N GLU A 69 23.91 15.61 5.23
CA GLU A 69 24.13 16.20 3.91
C GLU A 69 25.62 16.43 3.61
N ASP A 70 26.40 16.88 4.60
CA ASP A 70 27.85 17.06 4.51
C ASP A 70 28.58 15.76 4.13
N ILE A 71 28.19 14.63 4.72
CA ILE A 71 28.75 13.32 4.38
C ILE A 71 28.36 12.90 2.95
N VAL A 72 27.12 13.16 2.53
CA VAL A 72 26.70 12.90 1.14
C VAL A 72 27.49 13.74 0.14
N ARG A 73 27.71 15.03 0.44
CA ARG A 73 28.53 15.93 -0.37
C ARG A 73 29.99 15.43 -0.45
N GLU A 74 30.55 14.98 0.67
CA GLU A 74 31.90 14.43 0.71
C GLU A 74 32.04 13.15 -0.13
N ILE A 75 31.03 12.28 -0.13
CA ILE A 75 30.98 11.12 -1.02
C ILE A 75 31.03 11.57 -2.49
N PHE A 76 30.23 12.57 -2.86
CA PHE A 76 30.22 13.09 -4.23
C PHE A 76 31.58 13.68 -4.64
N LEU A 77 32.22 14.47 -3.76
CA LEU A 77 33.54 15.04 -3.99
C LEU A 77 34.62 13.97 -4.10
N THR A 78 34.59 12.96 -3.23
CA THR A 78 35.52 11.83 -3.26
C THR A 78 35.41 11.07 -4.58
N LEU A 79 34.19 10.82 -5.06
CA LEU A 79 33.95 10.17 -6.35
C LEU A 79 34.38 11.03 -7.55
N LEU A 80 34.33 12.36 -7.40
CA LEU A 80 34.81 13.31 -8.40
C LEU A 80 36.34 13.34 -8.45
N VAL A 81 37.03 13.32 -7.31
CA VAL A 81 38.51 13.29 -7.22
C VAL A 81 39.08 11.94 -7.65
N ALA A 82 38.39 10.84 -7.36
CA ALA A 82 38.77 9.50 -7.82
C ALA A 82 38.61 9.30 -9.34
N LYS A 83 38.13 10.32 -10.06
CA LYS A 83 38.03 10.33 -11.52
C LYS A 83 39.42 10.59 -12.11
N GLU A 84 39.95 9.62 -12.86
CA GLU A 84 41.03 9.90 -13.81
C GLU A 84 40.58 10.98 -14.81
N GLU A 85 41.46 11.93 -15.13
CA GLU A 85 41.21 13.03 -16.06
C GLU A 85 40.53 12.52 -17.36
N GLY A 86 39.43 13.17 -17.77
CA GLY A 86 38.82 12.95 -19.09
C GLY A 86 37.51 12.15 -19.17
N LYS A 87 36.87 11.75 -18.06
CA LYS A 87 35.53 11.11 -18.14
C LYS A 87 34.41 12.13 -18.38
N ASP A 88 33.63 11.93 -19.44
CA ASP A 88 32.44 12.72 -19.82
C ASP A 88 31.36 12.69 -18.72
N SER A 89 30.83 13.86 -18.32
CA SER A 89 29.72 13.98 -17.35
C SER A 89 28.39 13.42 -17.91
N LEU A 90 28.27 13.29 -19.23
CA LEU A 90 27.15 12.62 -19.90
C LEU A 90 27.28 11.09 -19.93
N ASN A 91 28.40 10.54 -19.44
CA ASN A 91 28.57 9.11 -19.33
C ASN A 91 27.60 8.55 -18.28
N LYS A 92 26.76 7.59 -18.68
CA LYS A 92 25.83 6.90 -17.77
C LYS A 92 26.51 6.16 -16.61
N ARG A 93 27.82 5.90 -16.72
CA ARG A 93 28.66 5.32 -15.66
C ARG A 93 29.38 6.36 -14.81
N PHE A 94 29.08 7.65 -14.98
CA PHE A 94 29.64 8.71 -14.16
C PHE A 94 29.20 8.50 -12.71
N ALA A 95 30.17 8.30 -11.82
CA ALA A 95 29.89 7.84 -10.46
C ALA A 95 28.95 8.79 -9.67
N PRO A 96 29.09 10.13 -9.74
CA PRO A 96 28.10 11.05 -9.19
C PRO A 96 26.69 10.86 -9.77
N LEU A 97 26.55 10.64 -11.08
CA LEU A 97 25.24 10.40 -11.71
C LEU A 97 24.60 9.08 -11.26
N VAL A 98 25.41 8.04 -11.03
CA VAL A 98 24.92 6.75 -10.52
C VAL A 98 24.46 6.90 -9.06
N VAL A 99 25.27 7.58 -8.26
CA VAL A 99 25.03 7.74 -6.82
C VAL A 99 23.89 8.72 -6.52
N SER A 100 23.63 9.70 -7.40
CA SER A 100 22.45 10.56 -7.32
C SER A 100 21.12 9.83 -7.57
N GLN A 101 21.14 8.55 -7.94
CA GLN A 101 19.94 7.73 -8.13
C GLN A 101 19.53 6.94 -6.88
N VAL A 102 20.35 6.96 -5.81
CA VAL A 102 20.11 6.23 -4.56
C VAL A 102 18.79 6.64 -3.89
N CYS A 103 18.51 7.94 -3.78
CA CYS A 103 17.24 8.45 -3.26
C CYS A 103 16.99 9.89 -3.76
N ARG A 104 15.80 10.43 -3.44
CA ARG A 104 15.44 11.82 -3.80
C ARG A 104 16.35 12.85 -3.15
N ASP A 105 16.74 12.64 -1.90
CA ASP A 105 17.55 13.61 -1.15
C ASP A 105 18.97 13.70 -1.72
N TRP A 106 19.60 12.56 -2.04
CA TRP A 106 20.91 12.52 -2.69
C TRP A 106 20.88 13.16 -4.08
N ARG A 107 19.76 13.01 -4.81
CA ARG A 107 19.57 13.70 -6.09
C ARG A 107 19.51 15.21 -5.92
N ASN A 108 18.75 15.70 -4.93
CA ASN A 108 18.64 17.13 -4.66
C ASN A 108 19.99 17.74 -4.27
N ILE A 109 20.78 17.02 -3.46
CA ILE A 109 22.14 17.41 -3.11
C ILE A 109 23.04 17.44 -4.36
N ALA A 110 23.01 16.42 -5.21
CA ALA A 110 23.81 16.41 -6.44
C ALA A 110 23.45 17.57 -7.39
N LEU A 111 22.17 17.92 -7.50
CA LEU A 111 21.70 19.04 -8.32
C LEU A 111 22.08 20.41 -7.73
N SER A 112 22.25 20.53 -6.41
CA SER A 112 22.72 21.76 -5.76
C SER A 112 24.25 21.93 -5.82
N MET A 113 24.99 20.85 -6.07
CA MET A 113 26.44 20.85 -6.20
C MET A 113 26.86 21.15 -7.65
N SER A 114 27.02 22.44 -7.98
CA SER A 114 27.47 22.88 -9.31
C SER A 114 28.82 22.31 -9.75
N GLN A 115 29.68 21.92 -8.80
CA GLN A 115 31.00 21.33 -9.05
C GLN A 115 30.95 19.92 -9.66
N LEU A 116 29.77 19.27 -9.71
CA LEU A 116 29.61 17.92 -10.28
C LEU A 116 29.37 17.90 -11.79
N TRP A 117 29.09 19.05 -12.40
CA TRP A 117 28.72 19.21 -13.82
C TRP A 117 29.81 19.95 -14.57
#